data_AF-A0A929HYR1-F1
#
_entry.id   AF-A0A929HYR1-F1
#
_cell.length_a   1.000
_cell.length_b   1.000
_cell.length_c   1.000
_cell.angle_alpha   90.00
_cell.angle_beta   90.00
_cell.angle_gamma   90.00
#
_symmetry.space_group_name_H-M   'P 1'
#
loop_
_entity.id
_entity.type
_entity.pdbx_description
1 polymer ?
#
loop_
_entity_poly.entity_id
_entity_poly.type
_entity_poly.pdbx_seq_one_letter_code
_entity_poly.pdbx_strand_id
1 'polypeptide(L)'
;MSKPIEAGDTIMVSRSAVQGSMRNVHNLLSQVRIRPYFRDGKADGLSVTNIKAGSFFSKLGLKNGDIVQGIDGKIIKSPEDVLEMYKKFRLGSQVALQIMRNNEQKIINYKFR
;
A
#
# COMPACT_ATOMS: atom_id res chain seq x y z
N MET A 1 20.50 13.04 2.72
CA MET A 1 19.54 14.04 3.22
C MET A 1 18.14 13.58 2.83
N SER A 2 17.40 13.01 3.77
CA SER A 2 16.05 12.49 3.53
C SER A 2 15.09 13.67 3.45
N LYS A 3 14.49 13.88 2.28
CA LYS A 3 13.52 14.97 2.07
C LYS A 3 12.40 14.88 3.11
N PRO A 4 11.86 16.01 3.60
CA PRO A 4 10.70 16.02 4.48
C PRO A 4 9.54 15.32 3.78
N ILE A 5 8.82 14.50 4.53
CA ILE A 5 7.59 13.85 4.12
C ILE A 5 6.61 14.97 3.80
N GLU A 6 6.39 15.26 2.52
CA GLU A 6 5.36 16.24 2.12
C GLU A 6 4.03 15.78 2.74
N ALA A 7 3.35 16.73 3.39
CA ALA A 7 2.10 16.53 4.09
C ALA A 7 0.96 16.28 3.09
N GLY A 8 1.01 15.12 2.41
CA GLY A 8 -0.17 14.51 1.81
C GLY A 8 -1.08 14.00 2.93
N ASP A 9 -2.38 14.19 2.76
CA ASP A 9 -3.44 13.80 3.68
C ASP A 9 -3.13 12.49 4.42
N THR A 10 -3.10 12.55 5.76
CA THR A 10 -2.89 11.37 6.57
C THR A 10 -4.19 10.60 6.72
N ILE A 11 -4.19 9.35 6.27
CA ILE A 11 -5.33 8.45 6.42
C ILE A 11 -5.27 7.80 7.81
N MET A 12 -6.31 8.05 8.61
CA MET A 12 -6.48 7.42 9.91
C MET A 12 -7.04 6.00 9.72
N VAL A 13 -6.28 5.01 10.13
CA VAL A 13 -6.67 3.59 10.01
C VAL A 13 -6.92 3.04 11.40
N SER A 14 -8.10 2.42 11.63
CA SER A 14 -8.36 1.76 12.90
C SER A 14 -7.61 0.43 12.98
N ARG A 15 -6.95 0.16 14.12
CA ARG A 15 -6.27 -1.12 14.36
C ARG A 15 -7.21 -2.31 14.27
N SER A 16 -8.45 -2.15 14.74
CA SER A 16 -9.46 -3.21 14.65
C SER A 16 -9.84 -3.51 13.20
N ALA A 17 -9.86 -2.50 12.32
CA ALA A 17 -10.12 -2.70 10.89
C ALA A 17 -8.97 -3.46 10.21
N VAL A 18 -7.72 -3.16 10.56
CA VAL A 18 -6.56 -3.93 10.08
C VAL A 18 -6.66 -5.38 10.59
N GLN A 19 -6.90 -5.58 11.89
CA GLN A 19 -7.03 -6.91 12.50
C GLN A 19 -8.20 -7.73 11.94
N GLY A 20 -9.37 -7.12 11.75
CA GLY A 20 -10.54 -7.77 11.18
C GLY A 20 -10.31 -8.21 9.73
N SER A 21 -9.65 -7.37 8.94
CA SER A 21 -9.25 -7.71 7.56
C SER A 21 -8.29 -8.90 7.53
N MET A 22 -7.45 -9.06 8.56
CA MET A 22 -6.48 -10.15 8.67
C MET A 22 -7.08 -11.49 9.09
N ARG A 23 -8.23 -11.51 9.78
CA ARG A 23 -8.90 -12.79 10.13
C ARG A 23 -9.36 -13.57 8.90
N ASN A 24 -9.51 -12.89 7.75
CA ASN A 24 -9.90 -13.51 6.50
C ASN A 24 -9.02 -12.99 5.35
N VAL A 25 -7.77 -13.46 5.32
CA VAL A 25 -6.78 -13.13 4.29
C VAL A 25 -7.31 -13.44 2.89
N HIS A 26 -8.07 -14.54 2.73
CA HIS A 26 -8.67 -14.89 1.44
C HIS A 26 -9.64 -13.81 0.94
N ASN A 27 -10.55 -13.34 1.81
CA ASN A 27 -11.45 -12.24 1.47
C ASN A 27 -10.66 -10.96 1.17
N LEU A 28 -9.67 -10.62 1.99
CA LEU A 28 -8.82 -9.44 1.77
C LEU A 28 -8.17 -9.50 0.37
N LEU A 29 -7.48 -10.59 0.04
CA LEU A 29 -6.84 -10.75 -1.27
C LEU A 29 -7.84 -10.80 -2.43
N SER A 30 -9.10 -11.17 -2.20
CA SER A 30 -10.15 -11.11 -3.22
C SER A 30 -10.59 -9.68 -3.59
N GLN A 31 -10.21 -8.67 -2.79
CA GLN A 31 -10.66 -7.28 -2.97
C GLN A 31 -9.77 -6.48 -3.91
N VAL A 32 -8.66 -7.05 -4.36
CA VAL A 32 -7.67 -6.38 -5.21
C VAL A 32 -6.89 -7.40 -6.04
N ARG A 33 -6.47 -7.01 -7.23
CA ARG A 33 -5.53 -7.78 -8.06
C ARG A 33 -4.17 -7.11 -8.00
N ILE A 34 -3.19 -7.83 -7.45
CA ILE A 34 -1.79 -7.41 -7.36
C ILE A 34 -0.98 -8.19 -8.40
N ARG A 35 -0.14 -7.49 -9.16
CA ARG A 35 0.79 -8.08 -10.12
C ARG A 35 2.14 -7.36 -10.07
N PRO A 36 3.27 -8.05 -10.30
CA PRO A 36 4.54 -7.38 -10.51
C PRO A 36 4.43 -6.37 -11.66
N TYR A 37 4.98 -5.18 -11.44
CA TYR A 37 5.10 -4.14 -12.45
C TYR A 37 6.55 -4.05 -12.91
N PHE A 38 6.77 -3.99 -14.22
CA PHE A 38 8.09 -3.90 -14.81
C PHE A 38 8.25 -2.60 -15.58
N ARG A 39 9.41 -1.95 -15.40
CA ARG A 39 9.86 -0.81 -16.19
C ARG A 39 11.25 -1.14 -16.74
N ASP A 40 11.43 -0.98 -18.04
CA ASP A 40 12.70 -1.28 -18.73
C ASP A 40 13.25 -2.68 -18.42
N GLY A 41 12.35 -3.68 -18.38
CA GLY A 41 12.68 -5.08 -18.11
C GLY A 41 13.02 -5.40 -16.65
N LYS A 42 12.89 -4.44 -15.72
CA LYS A 42 13.19 -4.63 -14.29
C LYS A 42 11.94 -4.44 -13.45
N ALA A 43 11.83 -5.23 -12.37
CA ALA A 43 10.74 -5.06 -11.40
C ALA A 43 10.85 -3.65 -10.78
N ASP A 44 9.77 -2.87 -10.91
CA ASP A 44 9.70 -1.46 -10.51
C ASP A 44 8.46 -1.18 -9.63
N GLY A 45 7.97 -2.22 -8.96
CA GLY A 45 6.85 -2.13 -8.04
C GLY A 45 5.79 -3.20 -8.26
N LEU A 46 4.64 -2.97 -7.67
CA LEU A 46 3.46 -3.83 -7.78
C LEU A 46 2.27 -3.02 -8.28
N SER A 47 1.71 -3.42 -9.42
CA SER A 47 0.50 -2.84 -9.97
C SER A 47 -0.72 -3.28 -9.17
N VAL A 48 -1.58 -2.31 -8.85
CA VAL A 48 -2.81 -2.50 -8.09
C VAL A 48 -4.00 -2.22 -8.99
N THR A 49 -4.81 -3.25 -9.23
CA THR A 49 -5.98 -3.20 -10.12
C THR A 49 -7.17 -3.91 -9.51
N ASN A 50 -8.35 -3.75 -10.10
CA ASN A 50 -9.61 -4.34 -9.64
C ASN A 50 -9.89 -4.12 -8.14
N ILE A 51 -9.55 -2.94 -7.62
CA ILE A 51 -9.88 -2.55 -6.26
C ILE A 51 -11.39 -2.47 -6.14
N LYS A 52 -11.98 -3.33 -5.31
CA LYS A 52 -13.43 -3.31 -5.03
C LYS A 52 -13.80 -2.03 -4.29
N ALA A 53 -14.89 -1.38 -4.68
CA ALA A 53 -15.42 -0.21 -3.97
C ALA A 53 -15.76 -0.55 -2.51
N GLY A 54 -15.43 0.33 -1.57
CA GLY A 54 -15.64 0.10 -0.13
C GLY A 54 -14.70 -0.93 0.52
N SER A 55 -13.79 -1.53 -0.26
CA SER A 55 -12.77 -2.45 0.24
C SER A 55 -11.78 -1.79 1.19
N PHE A 56 -11.01 -2.63 1.91
CA PHE A 56 -9.90 -2.16 2.73
C PHE A 56 -8.92 -1.30 1.91
N PHE A 57 -8.53 -1.74 0.72
CA PHE A 57 -7.59 -1.01 -0.15
C PHE A 57 -8.13 0.36 -0.61
N SER A 58 -9.43 0.45 -0.94
CA SER A 58 -10.04 1.75 -1.26
C SER A 58 -10.08 2.70 -0.07
N LYS A 59 -10.29 2.18 1.15
CA LYS A 59 -10.25 2.96 2.40
C LYS A 59 -8.83 3.41 2.76
N LEU A 60 -7.82 2.69 2.29
CA LEU A 60 -6.42 3.13 2.33
C LEU A 60 -6.10 4.17 1.24
N GLY A 61 -7.07 4.63 0.45
CA GLY A 61 -6.86 5.67 -0.57
C GLY A 61 -6.14 5.18 -1.83
N LEU A 62 -5.95 3.86 -1.97
CA LEU A 62 -5.46 3.26 -3.20
C LEU A 62 -6.53 3.32 -4.30
N LYS A 63 -6.06 3.49 -5.54
CA LYS A 63 -6.87 3.60 -6.74
C LYS A 63 -6.40 2.59 -7.79
N ASN A 64 -7.31 2.20 -8.68
CA ASN A 64 -6.95 1.38 -9.84
C ASN A 64 -5.92 2.14 -10.69
N GLY A 65 -4.85 1.44 -11.07
CA GLY A 65 -3.74 2.03 -11.83
C GLY A 65 -2.58 2.53 -10.96
N ASP A 66 -2.70 2.47 -9.63
CA ASP A 66 -1.56 2.71 -8.75
C ASP A 66 -0.48 1.65 -8.92
N ILE A 67 0.77 2.08 -8.83
CA ILE A 67 1.94 1.20 -8.72
C ILE A 67 2.56 1.44 -7.35
N VAL A 68 2.51 0.44 -6.46
CA VAL A 68 3.16 0.51 -5.16
C VAL A 68 4.65 0.25 -5.34
N GLN A 69 5.48 1.20 -4.93
CA GLN A 69 6.94 1.13 -5.13
C GLN A 69 7.70 0.96 -3.82
N GLY A 70 7.11 1.34 -2.69
CA GLY A 70 7.80 1.23 -1.41
C GLY A 70 6.95 1.51 -0.17
N ILE A 71 7.51 1.15 0.98
CA ILE A 71 6.94 1.36 2.30
C ILE A 71 8.02 1.80 3.30
N ASP A 72 7.81 2.93 3.97
CA ASP A 72 8.77 3.56 4.88
C ASP A 72 10.18 3.66 4.27
N GLY A 73 10.26 4.01 2.99
CA GLY A 73 11.51 4.09 2.23
C GLY A 73 12.14 2.74 1.85
N LYS A 74 11.55 1.60 2.23
CA LYS A 74 11.94 0.28 1.70
C LYS A 74 11.23 0.01 0.38
N ILE A 75 11.99 -0.39 -0.63
CA ILE A 75 11.45 -0.71 -1.95
C ILE A 75 10.66 -2.02 -1.89
N ILE A 76 9.52 -2.07 -2.60
CA ILE A 76 8.67 -3.25 -2.76
C ILE A 76 8.72 -3.65 -4.24
N LYS A 77 9.14 -4.88 -4.53
CA LYS A 77 9.24 -5.42 -5.89
C LYS A 77 8.63 -6.81 -6.04
N SER A 78 8.35 -7.50 -4.94
CA SER A 78 7.83 -8.86 -4.98
C SER A 78 6.60 -9.08 -4.09
N PRO A 79 5.84 -10.16 -4.32
CA PRO A 79 4.76 -10.57 -3.43
C PRO A 79 5.21 -10.84 -1.99
N GLU A 80 6.45 -11.26 -1.76
CA GLU A 80 7.01 -11.50 -0.42
C GLU A 80 7.14 -10.18 0.36
N ASP A 81 7.56 -9.09 -0.32
CA ASP A 81 7.64 -7.75 0.27
C ASP A 81 6.27 -7.25 0.75
N VAL A 82 5.19 -7.68 0.08
CA VAL A 82 3.81 -7.36 0.49
C VAL A 82 3.50 -7.95 1.85
N LEU A 83 3.99 -9.16 2.15
CA LEU A 83 3.80 -9.79 3.46
C LEU A 83 4.54 -9.02 4.56
N GLU A 84 5.75 -8.53 4.28
CA GLU A 84 6.48 -7.67 5.22
C GLU A 84 5.76 -6.33 5.45
N MET A 85 5.26 -5.72 4.37
CA MET A 85 4.41 -4.54 4.46
C MET A 85 3.21 -4.81 5.38
N TYR A 86 2.52 -5.93 5.20
CA TYR A 86 1.39 -6.28 6.05
C TYR A 86 1.77 -6.40 7.53
N LYS A 87 2.92 -7.00 7.85
CA LYS A 87 3.42 -7.06 9.24
C LYS A 87 3.66 -5.67 9.81
N LYS A 88 4.20 -4.74 9.02
CA LYS A 88 4.40 -3.34 9.44
C LYS A 88 3.09 -2.62 9.72
N PHE A 89 2.07 -2.77 8.87
CA PHE A 89 0.73 -2.20 9.12
C PHE A 89 0.11 -2.70 10.43
N ARG A 90 0.43 -3.93 10.85
CA ARG A 90 -0.11 -4.51 12.09
C ARG A 90 0.57 -3.94 13.35
N LEU A 91 1.88 -3.74 13.31
CA LEU A 91 2.69 -3.42 14.48
C LEU A 91 3.03 -1.92 14.59
N GLY A 92 3.06 -1.21 13.45
CA GLY A 92 3.44 0.18 13.36
C GLY A 92 2.37 1.13 13.89
N SER A 93 2.82 2.26 14.42
CA SER A 93 1.95 3.40 14.75
C SER A 93 1.69 4.29 13.53
N GLN A 94 2.64 4.34 12.59
CA GLN A 94 2.56 5.10 11.34
C GLN A 94 3.26 4.34 10.22
N VAL A 95 2.78 4.50 8.99
CA VAL A 95 3.37 3.93 7.78
C VAL A 95 3.28 4.93 6.64
N ALA A 96 4.35 5.08 5.86
CA ALA A 96 4.37 5.87 4.63
C ALA A 96 4.46 4.96 3.41
N LEU A 97 3.43 4.96 2.56
CA LEU A 97 3.39 4.16 1.34
C LEU A 97 3.73 5.03 0.12
N GLN A 98 4.78 4.64 -0.59
CA GLN A 98 5.22 5.26 -1.82
C GLN A 98 4.53 4.59 -3.00
N ILE A 99 3.82 5.39 -3.79
CA ILE A 99 3.14 4.95 -5.00
C ILE A 99 3.50 5.83 -6.18
N MET A 100 3.27 5.31 -7.37
CA MET A 100 3.20 6.08 -8.60
C MET A 100 1.76 6.04 -9.12
N ARG A 101 1.18 7.21 -9.34
CA ARG A 101 -0.19 7.39 -9.82
C ARG A 101 -0.19 8.43 -10.92
N ASN A 102 -0.69 8.08 -12.10
CA ASN A 102 -0.69 8.96 -13.28
C ASN A 102 0.71 9.52 -13.58
N ASN A 103 1.74 8.66 -13.54
CA ASN A 103 3.15 9.00 -13.72
C ASN A 103 3.75 9.99 -12.69
N GLU A 104 3.04 10.30 -11.61
CA GLU A 104 3.55 11.10 -10.50
C GLU A 104 3.84 10.24 -9.27
N GLN A 105 4.98 10.47 -8.64
CA GLN A 105 5.29 9.86 -7.35
C GLN A 105 4.47 10.52 -6.24
N LYS A 106 3.81 9.72 -5.40
CA LYS A 106 3.00 10.18 -4.27
C LYS A 106 3.32 9.36 -3.01
N ILE A 107 3.13 9.99 -1.86
CA ILE A 107 3.22 9.34 -0.56
C ILE A 107 1.84 9.36 0.08
N ILE A 108 1.34 8.19 0.47
CA ILE A 108 0.15 8.06 1.32
C ILE A 108 0.63 7.77 2.73
N ASN A 109 0.31 8.67 3.66
CA ASN A 109 0.66 8.53 5.06
C ASN A 109 -0.49 7.87 5.83
N TYR A 110 -0.20 6.86 6.63
CA TYR A 110 -1.16 6.19 7.50
C TYR A 110 -0.80 6.41 8.96
N LYS A 111 -1.81 6.66 9.80
CA LYS A 111 -1.71 6.62 11.27
C LYS A 111 -2.68 5.59 11.82
N PHE A 112 -2.16 4.66 12.62
CA PHE A 112 -2.94 3.57 13.21
C PHE A 112 -3.39 3.93 14.63
N ARG A 113 -4.69 3.87 14.88
CA ARG A 113 -5.29 4.09 16.20
C ARG A 113 -6.05 2.86 16.69
#